data_AF-A0A6I3D8K2-F1
#
_entry.id   AF-A0A6I3D8K2-F1
#
_cell.length_a   1.000
_cell.length_b   1.000
_cell.length_c   1.000
_cell.angle_alpha   90.00
_cell.angle_beta   90.00
_cell.angle_gamma   90.00
#
_symmetry.space_group_name_H-M   'P 1'
#
loop_
_entity.id
_entity.type
_entity.pdbx_description
1 polymer ?
#
loop_
_entity_poly.entity_id
_entity_poly.type
_entity_poly.pdbx_seq_one_letter_code
_entity_poly.pdbx_strand_id
1 'polypeptide(L)'
;MDFSMSARAQDLKERLQAFVDEKVEPATPIYFEQIEESGDKRFHPPIMEELKVEARARGLWNLFLPNDKWGPGLTNVEYAPLAEIMGRNYLTSEATNCA
;
A
#
# COMPACT_ATOMS: atom_id res chain seq x y z
N MET A 1 17.78 -3.94 25.07
CA MET A 1 16.49 -3.83 24.37
C MET A 1 16.79 -4.10 22.91
N ASP A 2 16.12 -5.09 22.32
CA ASP A 2 16.29 -5.44 20.91
C ASP A 2 15.30 -4.60 20.09
N PHE A 3 15.82 -3.86 19.12
CA PHE A 3 15.06 -2.98 18.22
C PHE A 3 15.02 -3.51 16.79
N SER A 4 15.50 -4.74 16.57
CA SER A 4 15.46 -5.36 15.25
C SER A 4 14.02 -5.66 14.82
N MET A 5 13.77 -5.52 13.51
CA MET A 5 12.50 -5.93 12.91
C MET A 5 12.43 -7.45 12.82
N SER A 6 11.23 -8.02 12.94
CA SER A 6 11.02 -9.42 12.62
C SER A 6 11.34 -9.68 11.15
N ALA A 7 11.80 -10.89 10.81
CA ALA A 7 12.09 -11.26 9.42
C ALA A 7 10.87 -11.05 8.50
N ARG A 8 9.67 -11.31 9.02
CA ARG A 8 8.40 -11.07 8.32
C ARG A 8 8.16 -9.58 8.04
N ALA A 9 8.38 -8.72 9.04
CA ALA A 9 8.19 -7.28 8.86
C ALA A 9 9.23 -6.69 7.89
N GLN A 10 10.47 -7.19 7.92
CA GLN A 10 11.52 -6.79 6.98
C GLN A 10 11.16 -7.18 5.54
N ASP A 11 10.72 -8.41 5.30
CA ASP A 11 10.29 -8.87 3.98
C ASP A 11 9.07 -8.10 3.45
N LEU A 12 8.07 -7.82 4.30
CA LEU A 12 6.93 -6.97 3.92
C LEU A 12 7.37 -5.54 3.58
N LYS A 13 8.32 -5.00 4.33
CA LYS A 13 8.87 -3.66 4.09
C LYS A 13 9.55 -3.56 2.73
N GLU A 14 10.37 -4.56 2.38
CA GLU A 14 11.06 -4.61 1.08
C GLU A 14 10.06 -4.74 -0.08
N ARG A 15 9.07 -5.63 0.05
CA ARG A 15 8.01 -5.79 -0.97
C ARG A 15 7.17 -4.52 -1.13
N LEU A 16 6.84 -3.84 -0.02
CA LEU A 16 6.09 -2.60 -0.04
C LEU A 16 6.88 -1.47 -0.67
N GLN A 17 8.18 -1.34 -0.36
CA GLN A 17 9.04 -0.33 -0.98
C GLN A 17 9.14 -0.56 -2.49
N ALA A 18 9.40 -1.80 -2.92
CA ALA A 18 9.42 -2.13 -4.35
C ALA A 18 8.07 -1.87 -5.04
N PHE A 19 6.95 -2.12 -4.36
CA PHE A 19 5.62 -1.79 -4.89
C PHE A 19 5.44 -0.28 -5.07
N VAL A 20 5.88 0.53 -4.09
CA VAL A 20 5.82 1.99 -4.19
C VAL A 20 6.65 2.47 -5.38
N ASP A 21 7.92 2.07 -5.45
CA ASP A 21 8.87 2.55 -6.45
C ASP A 21 8.50 2.10 -7.88
N GLU A 22 8.07 0.85 -8.05
CA GLU A 22 7.82 0.27 -9.38
C GLU A 22 6.41 0.55 -9.91
N LYS A 23 5.42 0.73 -9.02
CA LYS A 23 4.00 0.77 -9.42
C LYS A 23 3.32 2.04 -8.97
N VAL A 24 3.44 2.43 -7.70
CA VAL A 24 2.66 3.55 -7.15
C VAL A 24 3.21 4.90 -7.63
N GLU A 25 4.52 5.12 -7.58
CA GLU A 25 5.14 6.38 -8.02
C GLU A 25 4.85 6.68 -9.49
N PRO A 26 5.05 5.74 -10.45
CA PRO A 26 4.71 5.98 -11.86
C PRO A 26 3.21 6.16 -12.11
N ALA A 27 2.35 5.53 -11.32
CA ALA A 27 0.89 5.63 -11.44
C ALA A 27 0.32 6.94 -10.87
N THR A 28 1.07 7.62 -9.99
CA THR A 28 0.61 8.84 -9.32
C THR A 28 0.21 9.96 -10.30
N PRO A 29 1.03 10.35 -11.29
CA PRO A 29 0.61 11.36 -12.28
C PRO A 29 -0.62 10.90 -13.10
N ILE A 30 -0.69 9.62 -13.48
CA ILE A 30 -1.80 9.04 -14.26
C ILE A 30 -3.11 9.15 -13.47
N TYR A 31 -3.07 8.89 -12.17
CA TYR A 31 -4.24 9.01 -11.29
C TYR A 31 -4.82 10.42 -11.31
N PHE A 32 -3.96 11.45 -11.19
CA PHE A 32 -4.41 12.84 -11.20
C PHE A 32 -4.90 13.29 -12.58
N GLU A 33 -4.24 12.85 -13.65
CA GLU A 33 -4.68 13.09 -15.04
C GLU A 33 -6.08 12.51 -15.28
N GLN A 34 -6.33 11.26 -14.88
CA GLN A 34 -7.63 10.62 -15.00
C GLN A 34 -8.74 11.35 -14.22
N ILE A 35 -8.44 11.92 -13.05
CA ILE A 35 -9.39 12.76 -12.30
C ILE A 35 -9.67 14.06 -13.05
N GLU A 36 -8.63 14.74 -13.55
CA GLU A 36 -8.78 16.00 -14.27
C GLU A 36 -9.60 15.82 -15.55
N GLU A 37 -9.28 14.81 -16.35
CA GLU A 37 -9.99 14.47 -17.59
C GLU A 37 -11.46 14.11 -17.35
N SER A 38 -11.79 13.51 -16.20
CA SER A 38 -13.16 13.14 -15.87
C SER A 38 -14.08 14.35 -15.64
N GLY A 39 -13.52 15.51 -15.25
CA GLY A 39 -14.28 16.68 -14.82
C GLY A 39 -15.07 16.49 -13.51
N ASP A 40 -14.97 15.34 -12.84
CA ASP A 40 -15.65 15.02 -11.58
C ASP A 40 -14.64 14.70 -10.48
N LYS A 41 -14.65 15.50 -9.41
CA LYS A 41 -13.79 15.31 -8.24
C LYS A 41 -14.08 14.00 -7.48
N ARG A 42 -15.21 13.35 -7.74
CA ARG A 42 -15.62 12.07 -7.14
C ARG A 42 -15.35 10.89 -8.07
N PHE A 43 -14.74 11.14 -9.23
CA PHE A 43 -14.36 10.08 -10.14
C PHE A 43 -13.39 9.11 -9.46
N HIS A 44 -13.55 7.82 -9.73
CA HIS A 44 -12.68 6.76 -9.25
C HIS A 44 -11.77 6.30 -10.39
N PRO A 45 -10.48 6.72 -10.41
CA PRO A 45 -9.58 6.43 -11.52
C PRO A 45 -9.31 4.93 -11.67
N PRO A 46 -9.40 4.35 -12.88
CA PRO A 46 -9.15 2.92 -13.11
C PRO A 46 -7.74 2.48 -12.71
N ILE A 47 -6.74 3.38 -12.76
CA ILE A 47 -5.36 3.06 -12.33
C ILE A 47 -5.31 2.60 -10.86
N MET A 48 -6.22 3.06 -10.01
CA MET A 48 -6.29 2.64 -8.61
C MET A 48 -6.67 1.15 -8.48
N GLU A 49 -7.55 0.65 -9.35
CA GLU A 49 -7.94 -0.77 -9.33
C GLU A 49 -6.80 -1.67 -9.84
N GLU A 50 -6.02 -1.21 -10.81
CA GLU A 50 -4.80 -1.90 -11.25
C GLU A 50 -3.77 -2.00 -10.10
N LEU A 51 -3.57 -0.91 -9.35
CA LEU A 51 -2.69 -0.91 -8.18
C LEU A 51 -3.19 -1.87 -7.09
N LYS A 52 -4.50 -1.95 -6.84
CA LYS A 52 -5.09 -2.89 -5.87
C LYS A 52 -4.87 -4.34 -6.27
N VAL A 53 -4.99 -4.67 -7.56
CA VAL A 53 -4.70 -6.02 -8.08
C VAL A 53 -3.23 -6.38 -7.85
N GLU A 54 -2.31 -5.47 -8.17
CA GLU A 54 -0.87 -5.68 -7.98
C GLU A 54 -0.49 -5.81 -6.49
N ALA A 55 -1.06 -4.98 -5.62
CA ALA A 55 -0.83 -5.06 -4.18
C ALA A 55 -1.28 -6.42 -3.62
N ARG A 56 -2.46 -6.92 -4.02
CA ARG A 56 -2.94 -8.26 -3.64
C ARG A 56 -2.01 -9.36 -4.14
N ALA A 57 -1.56 -9.29 -5.39
CA ALA A 57 -0.64 -10.27 -5.97
C ALA A 57 0.70 -10.33 -5.22
N ARG A 58 1.17 -9.18 -4.69
CA ARG A 58 2.39 -9.07 -3.87
C ARG A 58 2.18 -9.44 -2.38
N GLY A 59 0.95 -9.74 -1.98
CA GLY A 59 0.60 -10.04 -0.59
C GLY A 59 0.63 -8.80 0.33
N LEU A 60 0.36 -7.62 -0.22
CA LEU A 60 0.38 -6.32 0.48
C LEU A 60 -1.05 -5.83 0.78
N TRP A 61 -1.94 -6.72 1.22
CA TRP A 61 -3.37 -6.43 1.40
C TRP A 61 -3.78 -6.53 2.86
N ASN A 62 -4.61 -5.58 3.34
CA ASN A 62 -5.11 -5.54 4.72
C ASN A 62 -4.01 -5.55 5.79
N LEU A 63 -2.87 -4.89 5.55
CA LEU A 63 -1.69 -4.98 6.43
C LEU A 63 -1.97 -4.50 7.85
N PHE A 64 -2.93 -3.60 8.03
CA PHE A 64 -3.36 -3.09 9.33
C PHE A 64 -4.15 -4.11 10.17
N LEU A 65 -4.66 -5.18 9.55
CA LEU A 65 -5.60 -6.09 10.20
C LEU A 65 -4.83 -7.16 11.00
N PRO A 66 -4.97 -7.19 12.35
CA PRO A 66 -4.22 -8.11 13.20
C PRO A 66 -4.80 -9.53 13.21
N ASN A 67 -5.92 -9.76 12.51
CA ASN A 67 -6.52 -11.08 12.38
C ASN A 67 -5.90 -11.84 11.20
N ASP A 68 -5.34 -13.01 11.48
CA ASP A 68 -4.63 -13.88 10.53
C ASP A 68 -5.53 -14.57 9.48
N LYS A 69 -6.84 -14.63 9.72
CA LYS A 69 -7.81 -15.17 8.74
C LYS A 69 -8.08 -14.20 7.60
N TRP A 70 -8.01 -12.90 7.88
CA TRP A 70 -8.45 -11.84 6.96
C TRP A 70 -7.34 -10.84 6.59
N GLY A 71 -6.17 -10.98 7.21
CA GLY A 71 -4.98 -10.16 7.03
C GLY A 71 -3.73 -10.91 7.52
N PRO A 72 -2.57 -10.24 7.55
CA PRO A 72 -1.30 -10.88 7.88
C PRO A 72 -1.06 -11.13 9.37
N GLY A 73 -1.94 -10.63 10.26
CA GLY A 73 -1.77 -10.81 11.71
C GLY A 73 -0.51 -10.14 12.26
N LEU A 74 -0.24 -8.91 11.83
CA LEU A 74 0.90 -8.13 12.30
C LEU A 74 0.64 -7.56 13.69
N THR A 75 1.69 -7.50 14.49
CA THR A 75 1.68 -6.68 15.71
C THR A 75 1.81 -5.20 15.34
N ASN A 76 1.46 -4.30 16.27
CA ASN A 76 1.62 -2.86 16.05
C ASN A 76 3.08 -2.47 15.75
N VAL A 77 4.06 -3.14 16.36
CA VAL A 77 5.49 -2.88 16.13
C VAL A 77 5.92 -3.28 14.71
N GLU A 78 5.36 -4.38 14.18
CA GLU A 78 5.64 -4.82 12.82
C GLU A 78 4.93 -3.94 11.78
N TYR A 79 3.72 -3.45 12.08
CA TYR A 79 2.92 -2.64 11.17
C TYR A 79 3.38 -1.18 11.07
N ALA A 80 3.80 -0.57 12.19
CA ALA A 80 4.18 0.84 12.24
C ALA A 80 5.16 1.30 11.13
N PRO A 81 6.28 0.60 10.84
CA PRO A 81 7.18 1.00 9.76
C PRO A 81 6.56 0.83 8.35
N LEU A 82 5.60 -0.08 8.18
CA LEU A 82 4.88 -0.22 6.91
C LEU A 82 3.93 0.97 6.71
N ALA A 83 3.23 1.39 7.76
CA ALA A 83 2.38 2.58 7.73
C ALA A 83 3.17 3.86 7.41
N GLU A 84 4.40 3.98 7.91
CA GLU A 84 5.30 5.08 7.54
C GLU A 84 5.55 5.14 6.03
N ILE A 85 5.85 3.99 5.40
CA ILE A 85 6.09 3.91 3.96
C ILE A 85 4.81 4.27 3.18
N MET A 86 3.66 3.72 3.59
CA MET A 86 2.39 4.00 2.92
C MET A 86 2.02 5.49 2.98
N GLY A 87 2.39 6.18 4.06
CA GLY A 87 2.16 7.62 4.22
C GLY A 87 3.02 8.52 3.32
N ARG A 88 4.05 8.00 2.64
CA ARG A 88 4.94 8.81 1.78
C ARG A 88 4.33 9.17 0.43
N ASN A 89 3.37 8.38 -0.04
CA ASN A 89 2.68 8.62 -1.30
C ASN A 89 1.17 8.51 -1.11
N TYR A 90 0.44 9.47 -1.68
CA TYR A 90 -1.00 9.66 -1.55
C TYR A 90 -1.83 8.40 -1.87
N LEU A 91 -1.37 7.57 -2.81
CA LEU A 91 -2.13 6.42 -3.31
C LEU A 91 -1.87 5.12 -2.55
N THR A 92 -0.76 5.00 -1.83
CA THR A 92 -0.27 3.70 -1.33
C THR A 92 -1.23 3.05 -0.34
N SER A 93 -1.75 3.83 0.61
CA SER A 93 -2.69 3.30 1.62
C SER A 93 -3.96 2.77 0.96
N GLU A 94 -4.51 3.46 -0.03
CA GLU A 94 -5.72 2.98 -0.73
C GLU A 94 -5.40 1.73 -1.57
N ALA A 95 -4.27 1.74 -2.30
CA ALA A 95 -3.83 0.63 -3.14
C ALA A 95 -3.63 -0.67 -2.34
N THR A 96 -3.24 -0.59 -1.07
CA THR A 96 -3.03 -1.72 -0.16
C THR A 96 -4.22 -2.03 0.75
N ASN A 97 -5.33 -1.30 0.59
CA ASN A 97 -6.52 -1.36 1.46
C ASN A 97 -6.20 -1.13 2.94
N CYS A 98 -5.46 -0.06 3.20
CA CYS A 98 -5.06 0.43 4.52
C CYS A 98 -5.42 1.92 4.71
N ALA A 99 -6.32 2.48 3.89
CA ALA A 99 -6.81 3.86 3.97
C ALA A 99 -8.10 3.98 4.79
#